data_AF-A0A7Y8LC46-F1
#
_entry.id   AF-A0A7Y8LC46-F1
#
_cell.length_a   1.000
_cell.length_b   1.000
_cell.length_c   1.000
_cell.angle_alpha   90.00
_cell.angle_beta   90.00
_cell.angle_gamma   90.00
#
_symmetry.space_group_name_H-M   'P 1'
#
loop_
_entity.id
_entity.type
_entity.pdbx_description
1 polymer ?
#
loop_
_entity_poly.entity_id
_entity_poly.type
_entity_poly.pdbx_seq_one_letter_code
_entity_poly.pdbx_strand_id
1 'polypeptide(L)'
;MLLKKVGWACGFLVLGLLIATQSFAEMPSGSMATDHLKLSMYYDQQALDLKAKAENWEFAADYYEKFPAEVSGKMNASEHIAHCKAIAADFRKAMKENKELADKHRALVRSGVGP
;
A
#
# COMPACT_ATOMS: atom_id res chain seq x y z
N MET A 1 -7.93 -11.02 -41.96
CA MET A 1 -7.05 -11.90 -41.15
C MET A 1 -6.92 -11.37 -39.72
N LEU A 2 -8.05 -11.21 -39.00
CA LEU A 2 -8.11 -10.55 -37.67
C LEU A 2 -8.79 -11.41 -36.58
N LEU A 3 -9.07 -12.68 -36.86
CA LEU A 3 -9.83 -13.57 -35.96
C LEU A 3 -8.99 -14.61 -35.20
N LYS A 4 -7.66 -14.61 -35.33
CA LYS A 4 -6.80 -15.67 -34.74
C LYS A 4 -5.97 -15.26 -33.50
N LYS A 5 -6.01 -13.99 -33.07
CA LYS A 5 -5.15 -13.53 -31.95
C LYS A 5 -5.83 -13.54 -30.57
N VAL A 6 -7.15 -13.73 -30.49
CA VAL A 6 -7.91 -13.62 -29.23
C VAL A 6 -7.84 -14.90 -28.38
N GLY A 7 -7.59 -16.07 -28.98
CA GLY A 7 -7.60 -17.36 -28.26
C GLY A 7 -6.46 -17.56 -27.25
N TRP A 8 -5.32 -16.88 -27.45
CA TRP A 8 -4.16 -17.05 -26.57
C TRP A 8 -4.22 -16.19 -25.30
N ALA A 9 -4.88 -15.02 -25.35
CA ALA A 9 -4.97 -14.13 -24.19
C ALA A 9 -5.87 -14.70 -23.09
N CYS A 10 -6.92 -15.46 -23.44
CA CYS A 10 -7.82 -16.09 -22.46
C CYS A 10 -7.16 -17.26 -21.71
N GLY A 11 -6.27 -18.02 -22.34
CA GLY A 11 -5.58 -19.14 -21.69
C GLY A 11 -4.67 -18.71 -20.54
N PHE A 12 -3.96 -17.59 -20.70
CA PHE A 12 -3.11 -17.04 -19.64
C PHE A 12 -3.90 -16.44 -18.48
N LEU A 13 -5.08 -15.86 -18.74
CA LEU A 13 -5.97 -15.33 -17.69
C LEU A 13 -6.55 -16.45 -16.82
N VAL A 14 -6.93 -17.59 -17.41
CA VAL A 14 -7.47 -18.73 -16.65
C VAL A 14 -6.37 -19.46 -15.88
N LEU A 15 -5.16 -19.59 -16.45
CA LEU A 15 -4.02 -20.21 -15.75
C LEU A 15 -3.50 -19.33 -14.61
N GLY A 16 -3.49 -18.00 -14.77
CA GLY A 16 -3.16 -17.06 -13.69
C GLY A 16 -4.19 -17.06 -12.56
N LEU A 17 -5.47 -17.24 -12.87
CA LEU A 17 -6.54 -17.33 -11.87
C LEU A 17 -6.43 -18.63 -11.04
N LEU A 18 -6.01 -19.75 -11.65
CA LEU A 18 -5.84 -21.02 -10.95
C LEU A 18 -4.64 -21.02 -10.00
N ILE A 19 -3.55 -20.30 -10.32
CA ILE A 19 -2.40 -20.13 -9.43
C ILE A 19 -2.78 -19.28 -8.19
N ALA A 20 -3.68 -18.31 -8.35
CA ALA A 20 -4.13 -17.48 -7.24
C ALA A 20 -5.02 -18.22 -6.22
N THR A 21 -5.64 -19.34 -6.60
CA THR A 21 -6.57 -20.09 -5.73
C THR A 21 -5.92 -21.22 -4.92
N GLN A 22 -4.66 -21.58 -5.18
CA GLN A 22 -3.99 -22.71 -4.50
C GLN A 22 -3.25 -22.33 -3.21
N SER A 23 -3.31 -21.07 -2.77
CA SER A 23 -2.61 -20.62 -1.56
C SER A 23 -3.39 -20.81 -0.25
N PHE A 24 -4.56 -21.45 -0.26
CA PHE A 24 -5.18 -21.98 0.96
C PHE A 24 -4.52 -23.31 1.36
N ALA A 25 -3.21 -23.31 1.52
CA ALA A 25 -2.56 -24.31 2.35
C ALA A 25 -2.88 -23.94 3.79
N GLU A 26 -3.60 -24.82 4.50
CA GLU A 26 -3.77 -24.76 5.96
C GLU A 26 -2.43 -24.40 6.61
N MET A 27 -2.32 -23.16 7.10
CA MET A 27 -1.16 -22.78 7.90
C MET A 27 -1.22 -23.63 9.18
N PRO A 28 -0.10 -24.26 9.59
CA PRO A 28 -0.03 -24.94 10.86
C PRO A 28 -0.48 -23.96 11.92
N SER A 29 -1.36 -24.40 12.83
CA SER A 29 -1.92 -23.60 13.92
C SER A 29 -0.79 -23.10 14.82
N GLY A 30 -0.13 -22.02 14.40
CA GLY A 30 0.70 -21.20 15.24
C GLY A 30 -0.17 -20.68 16.37
N SER A 31 0.42 -20.44 17.54
CA SER A 31 -0.34 -19.78 18.59
C SER A 31 -0.85 -18.44 18.06
N MET A 32 -2.10 -18.07 18.38
CA MET A 32 -2.67 -16.77 17.95
C MET A 32 -1.79 -15.58 18.32
N ALA A 33 -1.01 -15.69 19.40
CA ALA A 33 0.01 -14.71 19.79
C ALA A 33 1.11 -14.55 18.73
N THR A 34 1.54 -15.64 18.08
CA THR A 34 2.52 -15.60 16.98
C THR A 34 1.94 -14.92 15.75
N ASP A 35 0.66 -15.13 15.46
CA ASP A 35 0.00 -14.52 14.29
C ASP A 35 -0.26 -13.02 14.47
N HIS A 36 -0.71 -12.60 15.66
CA HIS A 36 -0.83 -11.17 15.97
C HIS A 36 0.52 -10.46 15.99
N LEU A 37 1.60 -11.12 16.44
CA LEU A 37 2.93 -10.54 16.35
C LEU A 37 3.34 -10.28 14.89
N LYS A 38 3.16 -11.28 14.01
CA LYS A 38 3.42 -11.12 12.57
C LYS A 38 2.61 -9.99 11.95
N LEU A 39 1.32 -9.89 12.29
CA LEU A 39 0.46 -8.81 11.81
C LEU A 39 0.94 -7.44 12.30
N SER A 40 1.37 -7.33 13.56
CA SER A 40 1.91 -6.06 14.06
C SER A 40 3.14 -5.61 13.28
N MET A 41 4.08 -6.52 13.03
CA MET A 41 5.30 -6.25 12.26
C MET A 41 4.98 -5.90 10.80
N TYR A 42 4.00 -6.57 10.20
CA TYR A 42 3.54 -6.26 8.84
C TYR A 42 3.01 -4.82 8.75
N TYR A 43 2.13 -4.42 9.66
CA TYR A 43 1.56 -3.07 9.63
C TYR A 43 2.59 -1.98 9.99
N ASP A 44 3.58 -2.28 10.83
CA ASP A 44 4.72 -1.37 11.03
C ASP A 44 5.49 -1.14 9.73
N GLN A 45 5.80 -2.21 9.00
CA GLN A 45 6.52 -2.10 7.73
C GLN A 45 5.70 -1.30 6.71
N GLN A 46 4.40 -1.57 6.62
CA GLN A 46 3.49 -0.81 5.76
C GLN A 46 3.48 0.68 6.14
N ALA A 47 3.52 1.02 7.44
CA ALA A 47 3.61 2.40 7.88
C ALA A 47 4.94 3.06 7.47
N LEU A 48 6.07 2.35 7.50
CA LEU A 48 7.35 2.86 7.01
C LEU A 48 7.32 3.12 5.50
N ASP A 49 6.74 2.21 4.73
CA ASP A 49 6.63 2.36 3.27
C ASP A 49 5.72 3.56 2.91
N LEU A 50 4.61 3.74 3.63
CA LEU A 50 3.72 4.89 3.45
C LEU A 50 4.37 6.19 3.88
N LYS A 51 5.20 6.18 4.93
CA LYS A 51 6.00 7.33 5.34
C LYS A 51 6.92 7.77 4.21
N ALA A 52 7.67 6.85 3.61
CA ALA A 52 8.58 7.16 2.50
C ALA A 52 7.81 7.70 1.28
N LYS A 53 6.63 7.12 0.97
CA LYS A 53 5.75 7.66 -0.09
C LYS A 53 5.30 9.09 0.20
N ALA A 54 4.86 9.38 1.43
CA ALA A 54 4.48 10.74 1.80
C ALA A 54 5.66 11.72 1.62
N GLU A 55 6.86 11.35 2.07
CA GLU A 55 8.07 12.17 1.96
C GLU A 55 8.46 12.46 0.51
N ASN A 56 8.27 11.50 -0.40
CA ASN A 56 8.49 11.73 -1.84
C ASN A 56 7.52 12.77 -2.43
N TRP A 57 6.25 12.74 -2.02
CA TRP A 57 5.25 13.71 -2.49
C TRP A 57 5.41 15.09 -1.85
N GLU A 58 5.84 15.14 -0.58
CA GLU A 58 6.25 16.38 0.10
C GLU A 58 7.45 17.00 -0.63
N PHE A 59 8.46 16.20 -0.97
CA PHE A 59 9.60 16.67 -1.75
C PHE A 59 9.18 17.21 -3.12
N ALA A 60 8.25 16.55 -3.82
CA ALA A 60 7.74 17.04 -5.10
C ALA A 60 7.00 18.39 -4.95
N ALA A 61 6.20 18.56 -3.90
CA ALA A 61 5.56 19.83 -3.60
C ALA A 61 6.59 20.93 -3.35
N ASP A 62 7.58 20.67 -2.49
CA ASP A 62 8.66 21.61 -2.18
C ASP A 62 9.51 21.97 -3.40
N TYR A 63 9.70 21.01 -4.31
CA TYR A 63 10.40 21.21 -5.57
C TYR A 63 9.65 22.21 -6.46
N TYR A 64 8.36 21.99 -6.69
CA TYR A 64 7.56 22.87 -7.55
C TYR A 64 7.26 24.23 -6.91
N GLU A 65 7.29 24.34 -5.58
CA GLU A 65 7.30 25.65 -4.91
C GLU A 65 8.54 26.48 -5.26
N LYS A 66 9.71 25.82 -5.37
CA LYS A 66 10.99 26.48 -5.72
C LYS A 66 11.14 26.70 -7.23
N PHE A 67 10.60 25.80 -8.03
CA PHE A 67 10.76 25.78 -9.49
C PHE A 67 9.41 25.69 -10.20
N PRO A 68 8.53 26.71 -10.07
CA PRO A 68 7.17 26.65 -10.60
C PRO A 68 7.10 26.53 -12.14
N ALA A 69 8.12 27.04 -12.85
CA ALA A 69 8.21 26.96 -14.31
C ALA A 69 8.45 25.53 -14.83
N GLU A 70 8.85 24.60 -13.97
CA GLU A 70 9.07 23.19 -14.33
C GLU A 70 7.80 22.34 -14.29
N VAL A 71 6.70 22.90 -13.78
CA VAL A 71 5.40 22.26 -13.89
C VAL A 71 4.97 22.26 -15.35
N SER A 72 4.72 21.07 -15.89
CA SER A 72 4.24 20.88 -17.26
C SER A 72 2.88 20.18 -17.27
N GLY A 73 2.14 20.34 -18.37
CA GLY A 73 0.82 19.73 -18.54
C GLY A 73 -0.33 20.70 -18.33
N LYS A 74 -1.48 20.17 -17.90
CA LYS A 74 -2.76 20.92 -17.83
C LYS A 74 -2.96 21.69 -16.53
N MET A 75 -2.28 21.31 -15.45
CA MET A 75 -2.38 21.99 -14.16
C MET A 75 -1.38 23.13 -14.10
N ASN A 76 -1.78 24.24 -13.49
CA ASN A 76 -0.83 25.29 -13.11
C ASN A 76 0.00 24.86 -11.89
N ALA A 77 1.07 25.59 -11.60
CA ALA A 77 1.99 25.22 -10.53
C ALA A 77 1.31 25.13 -9.16
N SER A 78 0.40 26.06 -8.84
CA SER A 78 -0.32 26.07 -7.57
C SER A 78 -1.24 24.85 -7.42
N GLU A 79 -1.94 24.47 -8.49
CA GLU A 79 -2.78 23.27 -8.54
C GLU A 79 -1.94 22.00 -8.36
N HIS A 80 -0.78 21.92 -9.02
CA HIS A 80 0.09 20.76 -8.93
C HIS A 80 0.71 20.60 -7.53
N ILE A 81 1.17 21.71 -6.93
CA ILE A 81 1.67 21.73 -5.55
C ILE A 81 0.57 21.28 -4.58
N ALA A 82 -0.65 21.80 -4.72
CA ALA A 82 -1.78 21.40 -3.89
C ALA A 82 -2.12 19.90 -4.06
N HIS A 83 -2.04 19.39 -5.29
CA HIS A 83 -2.23 17.97 -5.58
C HIS A 83 -1.17 17.09 -4.89
N CYS A 84 0.11 17.43 -5.01
CA CYS A 84 1.19 16.71 -4.33
C CYS A 84 1.00 16.72 -2.80
N LYS A 85 0.64 17.87 -2.21
CA LYS A 85 0.36 17.97 -0.77
C LYS A 85 -0.84 17.12 -0.34
N ALA A 86 -1.89 17.06 -1.15
CA ALA A 86 -3.05 16.22 -0.87
C ALA A 86 -2.67 14.73 -0.85
N ILE A 87 -1.90 14.26 -1.85
CA ILE A 87 -1.43 12.88 -1.90
C ILE A 87 -0.53 12.56 -0.70
N ALA A 88 0.39 13.46 -0.35
CA ALA A 88 1.22 13.29 0.84
C ALA A 88 0.38 13.14 2.11
N ALA A 89 -0.65 13.99 2.28
CA ALA A 89 -1.55 13.94 3.42
C ALA A 89 -2.31 12.60 3.50
N ASP A 90 -2.76 12.06 2.36
CA ASP A 90 -3.41 10.75 2.29
C ASP A 90 -2.46 9.63 2.75
N PHE A 91 -1.20 9.64 2.29
CA PHE A 91 -0.20 8.68 2.77
C PHE A 91 0.12 8.83 4.26
N ARG A 92 0.18 10.07 4.79
CA ARG A 92 0.35 10.30 6.23
C ARG A 92 -0.83 9.77 7.04
N LYS A 93 -2.06 9.89 6.53
CA LYS A 93 -3.26 9.33 7.16
C LYS A 93 -3.17 7.80 7.18
N ALA A 94 -2.92 7.16 6.04
CA ALA A 94 -2.78 5.71 5.94
C ALA A 94 -1.63 5.17 6.82
N MET A 95 -0.51 5.90 6.91
CA MET A 95 0.60 5.56 7.81
C MET A 95 0.12 5.50 9.27
N LYS A 96 -0.68 6.49 9.72
CA LYS A 96 -1.21 6.52 11.08
C LYS A 96 -2.16 5.34 11.33
N GLU A 97 -3.06 5.08 10.40
CA GLU A 97 -4.00 3.95 10.48
C GLU A 97 -3.26 2.60 10.61
N ASN A 98 -2.17 2.41 9.86
CA ASN A 98 -1.35 1.20 9.97
C ASN A 98 -0.60 1.12 11.30
N LYS A 99 -0.09 2.24 11.83
CA LYS A 99 0.51 2.24 13.19
C LYS A 99 -0.52 1.85 14.26
N GLU A 100 -1.73 2.37 14.16
CA GLU A 100 -2.81 2.00 15.07
C GLU A 100 -3.17 0.51 14.98
N LEU A 101 -3.18 -0.07 13.77
CA LEU A 101 -3.38 -1.51 13.57
C LEU A 101 -2.25 -2.33 14.19
N ALA A 102 -1.00 -1.91 14.01
CA ALA A 102 0.15 -2.57 14.63
C ALA A 102 0.01 -2.56 16.17
N ASP A 103 -0.36 -1.41 16.75
CA ASP A 103 -0.54 -1.28 18.20
C ASP A 103 -1.70 -2.14 18.73
N LYS A 104 -2.82 -2.22 18.00
CA LYS A 104 -3.94 -3.11 18.33
C LYS A 104 -3.49 -4.58 18.36
N HIS A 105 -2.73 -5.03 17.37
CA HIS A 105 -2.20 -6.39 17.35
C HIS A 105 -1.19 -6.64 18.47
N ARG A 106 -0.28 -5.71 18.76
CA ARG A 106 0.62 -5.83 19.91
C ARG A 106 -0.14 -5.92 21.24
N ALA A 107 -1.26 -5.20 21.37
CA ALA A 107 -2.10 -5.29 22.56
C ALA A 107 -2.69 -6.69 22.74
N LEU A 108 -3.14 -7.33 21.66
CA LEU A 108 -3.62 -8.73 21.69
C LEU A 108 -2.52 -9.73 22.04
N VAL A 109 -1.28 -9.52 21.55
CA VAL A 109 -0.12 -10.32 21.96
C VAL A 109 0.11 -10.21 23.46
N ARG A 110 0.06 -8.98 24.01
CA ARG A 110 0.28 -8.73 25.46
C ARG A 110 -0.83 -9.27 26.35
N SER A 111 -2.08 -9.22 25.90
CA SER A 111 -3.23 -9.73 26.67
C SER A 111 -3.32 -11.25 26.68
N GLY A 112 -2.65 -11.94 25.74
CA GLY A 112 -2.73 -13.40 25.61
C GLY A 112 -4.09 -13.90 25.12
N VAL A 113 -4.97 -12.99 24.68
CA VAL A 113 -6.35 -13.25 24.29
C VAL A 113 -6.54 -12.76 22.87
N GLY A 114 -6.77 -13.68 21.93
CA GLY A 114 -7.36 -13.36 20.63
C GLY A 114 -8.83 -12.96 20.82
N PRO A 115 -9.40 -12.13 19.93
CA PRO A 115 -10.79 -11.66 20.04
C PRO A 115 -11.81 -12.80 20.15
#